data_AF-A0A6P0XLU4-F1
#
_entry.id   AF-A0A6P0XLU4-F1
#
_cell.length_a   1.000
_cell.length_b   1.000
_cell.length_c   1.000
_cell.angle_alpha   90.00
_cell.angle_beta   90.00
_cell.angle_gamma   90.00
#
_symmetry.space_group_name_H-M   'P 1'
#
loop_
_entity.id
_entity.type
_entity.pdbx_description
1 polymer ?
#
loop_
_entity_poly.entity_id
_entity_poly.type
_entity_poly.pdbx_seq_one_letter_code
_entity_poly.pdbx_strand_id
1 'polypeptide(L)'
;MRTLYYHQQLNFSRKIRILLAEKKLNCELKEIDLRNKPPQFLKLSPIGKVPVFVEEDGTVIWDSTLIAEYLDQTYPEPTFYPTNPQAKLECRKWEEIADYLGDNIINLWI
;
A
#
# COMPACT_ATOMS: atom_id res chain seq x y z
N MET A 1 0.40 -12.55 -12.26
CA MET A 1 -0.61 -11.47 -12.18
C MET A 1 -0.44 -10.77 -10.85
N ARG A 2 -0.40 -9.42 -10.83
CA ARG A 2 -0.30 -8.65 -9.58
C ARG A 2 -1.49 -8.92 -8.68
N THR A 3 -1.26 -9.00 -7.36
CA THR A 3 -2.33 -9.11 -6.36
C THR A 3 -2.13 -8.07 -5.27
N LEU A 4 -3.19 -7.35 -4.90
CA LEU A 4 -3.22 -6.49 -3.73
C LEU A 4 -4.19 -7.07 -2.69
N TYR A 5 -3.64 -7.51 -1.57
CA TYR A 5 -4.41 -7.83 -0.38
C TYR A 5 -4.73 -6.52 0.36
N TYR A 6 -6.01 -6.21 0.54
CA TYR A 6 -6.45 -4.90 1.04
C TYR A 6 -7.66 -5.03 1.97
N HIS A 7 -8.05 -3.93 2.61
CA HIS A 7 -9.36 -3.81 3.26
C HIS A 7 -9.99 -2.47 2.87
N GLN A 8 -11.28 -2.47 2.50
CA GLN A 8 -11.95 -1.32 1.85
C GLN A 8 -11.88 -0.03 2.67
N GLN A 9 -11.89 -0.12 3.99
CA GLN A 9 -11.97 1.03 4.89
C GLN A 9 -10.61 1.62 5.28
N LEU A 10 -9.49 0.96 4.95
CA LEU A 10 -8.17 1.42 5.36
C LEU A 10 -7.58 2.43 4.38
N ASN A 11 -7.18 3.60 4.88
CA ASN A 11 -6.46 4.63 4.11
C ASN A 11 -5.18 4.09 3.49
N PHE A 12 -4.43 3.25 4.21
CA PHE A 12 -3.22 2.58 3.71
C PHE A 12 -3.49 1.77 2.45
N SER A 13 -4.58 1.02 2.45
CA SER A 13 -5.03 0.23 1.29
C SER A 13 -5.51 1.14 0.15
N ARG A 14 -6.25 2.20 0.48
CA ARG A 14 -6.76 3.17 -0.49
C ARG A 14 -5.63 3.89 -1.25
N LYS A 15 -4.56 4.28 -0.54
CA LYS A 15 -3.34 4.89 -1.12
C LYS A 15 -2.81 4.05 -2.30
N ILE A 16 -2.65 2.75 -2.09
CA ILE A 16 -2.11 1.83 -3.10
C ILE A 16 -3.10 1.55 -4.22
N ARG A 17 -4.40 1.44 -3.92
CA ARG A 17 -5.42 1.28 -4.96
C ARG A 17 -5.47 2.47 -5.92
N ILE A 18 -5.35 3.69 -5.39
CA ILE A 18 -5.26 4.90 -6.22
C ILE A 18 -3.99 4.84 -7.07
N LEU A 19 -2.85 4.53 -6.45
CA LEU A 19 -1.57 4.46 -7.16
C LEU A 19 -1.56 3.44 -8.31
N LEU A 20 -2.10 2.25 -8.08
CA LEU A 20 -2.23 1.22 -9.11
C LEU A 20 -3.14 1.68 -10.25
N ALA A 21 -4.22 2.39 -9.94
CA ALA A 21 -5.15 2.92 -10.94
C ALA A 21 -4.51 4.04 -11.78
N GLU A 22 -3.81 5.00 -11.14
CA GLU A 22 -3.08 6.08 -11.82
C GLU A 22 -2.00 5.53 -12.76
N LYS A 23 -1.28 4.49 -12.30
CA LYS A 23 -0.27 3.79 -13.11
C LYS A 23 -0.85 2.80 -14.13
N LYS A 24 -2.18 2.64 -14.16
CA LYS A 24 -2.90 1.71 -15.07
C LYS A 24 -2.39 0.27 -14.98
N LEU A 25 -1.98 -0.15 -13.78
CA LEU A 25 -1.50 -1.51 -13.54
C LEU A 25 -2.68 -2.43 -13.22
N ASN A 26 -2.87 -3.45 -14.07
CA ASN A 26 -3.84 -4.50 -13.78
C ASN A 26 -3.42 -5.26 -12.52
N CYS A 27 -4.31 -5.30 -11.54
CA CYS A 27 -4.08 -5.92 -10.25
C CYS A 27 -5.34 -6.59 -9.73
N GLU A 28 -5.22 -7.84 -9.30
CA GLU A 28 -6.30 -8.55 -8.62
C GLU A 28 -6.43 -8.02 -7.18
N LEU A 29 -7.62 -7.53 -6.84
CA LEU A 29 -7.91 -7.02 -5.51
C LEU A 29 -8.48 -8.14 -4.63
N LYS A 30 -7.80 -8.48 -3.54
CA LYS A 30 -8.24 -9.48 -2.55
C LYS A 30 -8.53 -8.83 -1.22
N GLU A 31 -9.80 -8.73 -0.86
CA GLU A 31 -10.19 -8.19 0.43
C GLU A 31 -9.85 -9.19 1.56
N ILE A 32 -9.27 -8.67 2.64
CA ILE A 32 -8.91 -9.44 3.84
C ILE A 32 -9.84 -9.06 4.98
N ASP A 33 -10.50 -10.06 5.55
CA ASP A 33 -11.14 -9.93 6.86
C ASP A 33 -10.07 -9.76 7.95
N LEU A 34 -10.03 -8.57 8.55
CA LEU A 34 -9.03 -8.22 9.57
C LEU A 34 -9.26 -8.96 10.90
N ARG A 35 -10.47 -9.47 11.16
CA ARG A 35 -10.80 -10.25 12.36
C ARG A 35 -10.50 -11.74 12.17
N ASN A 36 -10.54 -12.21 10.93
CA ASN A 36 -10.30 -13.60 10.57
C ASN A 36 -9.34 -13.72 9.38
N LYS A 37 -8.06 -13.44 9.65
CA LYS A 37 -7.01 -13.41 8.62
C LYS A 37 -6.71 -14.83 8.13
N PRO A 38 -6.83 -15.12 6.81
CA PRO A 38 -6.56 -16.45 6.29
C PRO A 38 -5.09 -16.87 6.50
N PRO A 39 -4.78 -18.14 6.81
CA PRO A 39 -3.41 -18.60 7.02
C PRO A 39 -2.48 -18.34 5.82
N GLN A 40 -2.99 -18.42 4.60
CA GLN A 40 -2.23 -18.12 3.38
C GLN A 40 -1.82 -16.64 3.29
N PHE A 41 -2.61 -15.72 3.85
CA PHE A 41 -2.25 -14.30 3.92
C PHE A 41 -1.14 -14.06 4.96
N LEU A 42 -1.23 -14.71 6.12
CA LEU A 42 -0.21 -14.60 7.17
C LEU A 42 1.16 -15.18 6.74
N LYS A 43 1.18 -16.11 5.78
CA LYS A 43 2.42 -16.58 5.14
C LYS A 43 3.09 -15.51 4.26
N LEU A 44 2.31 -14.59 3.69
CA LEU A 44 2.83 -13.48 2.87
C LEU A 44 3.34 -12.35 3.75
N SER A 45 2.60 -11.99 4.79
CA SER A 45 3.01 -10.98 5.76
C SER A 45 2.76 -11.47 7.19
N PRO A 46 3.82 -11.87 7.91
CA PRO A 46 3.73 -12.24 9.32
C PRO A 46 3.21 -11.11 10.22
N ILE A 47 3.34 -9.85 9.78
CA ILE A 47 2.78 -8.68 10.47
C ILE A 47 1.25 -8.73 10.49
N GLY A 48 0.62 -9.37 9.49
CA GLY A 48 -0.82 -9.54 9.42
C GLY A 48 -1.57 -8.20 9.25
N LYS A 49 -0.92 -7.18 8.68
CA LYS A 49 -1.51 -5.90 8.31
C LYS A 49 -1.66 -5.81 6.80
N VAL A 50 -2.66 -5.08 6.32
CA VAL A 50 -2.85 -4.75 4.90
C VAL A 50 -2.57 -3.26 4.67
N PRO A 51 -2.08 -2.83 3.50
CA PRO A 51 -1.94 -3.60 2.27
C PRO A 51 -0.73 -4.55 2.24
N VAL A 52 -0.87 -5.63 1.46
CA VAL A 52 0.24 -6.46 0.99
C VAL A 52 0.12 -6.58 -0.51
N PHE A 53 1.18 -6.22 -1.23
CA PHE A 53 1.26 -6.30 -2.67
C PHE A 53 2.13 -7.48 -3.09
N VAL A 54 1.68 -8.23 -4.09
CA VAL A 54 2.41 -9.32 -4.71
C VAL A 54 2.56 -8.99 -6.19
N GLU A 55 3.80 -8.84 -6.64
CA GLU A 55 4.14 -8.55 -8.04
C GLU A 55 4.01 -9.80 -8.92
N GLU A 56 4.04 -9.63 -10.24
CA GLU A 56 3.94 -10.73 -11.21
C GLU A 56 5.04 -11.77 -11.08
N ASP A 57 6.24 -11.36 -10.65
CA ASP A 57 7.39 -12.24 -10.40
C ASP A 57 7.34 -12.94 -9.04
N GLY A 58 6.30 -12.68 -8.23
CA GLY A 58 6.12 -13.24 -6.90
C GLY A 58 6.76 -12.45 -5.76
N THR A 59 7.38 -11.29 -6.05
CA THR A 59 7.91 -10.39 -5.01
C THR A 59 6.77 -9.93 -4.09
N VAL A 60 6.95 -10.13 -2.78
CA VAL A 60 5.97 -9.76 -1.75
C VAL A 60 6.44 -8.51 -1.01
N ILE A 61 5.58 -7.50 -0.94
CA ILE A 61 5.86 -6.22 -0.30
C ILE A 61 4.71 -5.91 0.66
N TRP A 62 5.02 -5.77 1.94
CA TRP A 62 4.11 -5.24 2.95
C TRP A 62 4.51 -3.80 3.29
N ASP A 63 3.62 -3.10 3.99
CA ASP A 63 3.69 -1.65 4.26
C ASP A 63 3.32 -0.78 3.06
N SER A 64 2.33 0.10 3.25
CA SER A 64 1.82 0.92 2.15
C SER A 64 2.86 1.89 1.59
N THR A 65 3.75 2.39 2.43
CA THR A 65 4.75 3.38 2.04
C THR A 65 5.88 2.73 1.25
N LEU A 66 6.29 1.51 1.62
CA LEU A 66 7.22 0.70 0.83
C LEU A 66 6.63 0.28 -0.51
N ILE A 67 5.35 -0.12 -0.54
CA ILE A 67 4.66 -0.46 -1.80
C ILE A 67 4.61 0.78 -2.72
N ALA A 68 4.29 1.95 -2.18
CA ALA A 68 4.23 3.18 -2.98
C ALA A 68 5.59 3.55 -3.57
N GLU A 69 6.66 3.46 -2.78
CA GLU A 69 8.03 3.70 -3.25
C GLU A 69 8.44 2.70 -4.34
N TYR A 70 8.18 1.40 -4.12
CA TYR A 70 8.48 0.36 -5.11
C TYR A 70 7.77 0.61 -6.43
N LEU A 71 6.46 0.89 -6.40
CA LEU A 71 5.67 1.16 -7.60
C LEU A 71 6.13 2.43 -8.31
N ASP A 72 6.53 3.47 -7.57
CA ASP A 72 7.03 4.70 -8.18
C ASP A 72 8.39 4.54 -8.85
N GLN A 73 9.28 3.74 -8.25
CA GLN A 73 10.60 3.44 -8.85
C GLN A 73 10.51 2.48 -10.03
N THR A 74 9.65 1.47 -9.95
CA THR A 74 9.53 0.42 -10.97
C THR A 74 8.72 0.89 -12.18
N TYR A 75 7.72 1.75 -11.95
CA TYR A 75 6.83 2.28 -12.97
C TYR A 75 6.81 3.81 -12.87
N PRO A 76 7.85 4.51 -13.35
CA PRO A 76 8.05 5.95 -13.08
C PRO A 76 7.00 6.89 -13.70
N GLU A 77 6.15 6.37 -14.59
CA GLU A 77 5.14 7.15 -15.31
C GLU A 77 3.70 6.64 -15.03
N PRO A 78 2.77 7.52 -14.59
CA PRO A 78 3.02 8.88 -14.12
C PRO A 78 3.80 8.87 -12.80
N THR A 79 4.60 9.92 -12.59
CA THR A 79 5.34 10.13 -11.35
C THR A 79 4.39 10.33 -10.18
N PHE A 80 4.60 9.59 -9.09
CA PHE A 80 3.81 9.71 -7.87
C PHE A 80 4.45 10.65 -6.86
N TYR A 81 5.75 10.51 -6.61
CA TYR A 81 6.48 11.42 -5.73
C TYR A 81 7.22 12.51 -6.52
N PRO A 82 7.22 13.78 -6.06
CA PRO A 82 8.01 14.81 -6.69
C PRO A 82 9.49 14.43 -6.84
N THR A 83 10.12 14.81 -7.95
CA THR A 83 11.55 14.55 -8.20
C THR A 83 12.46 15.52 -7.46
N ASN A 84 12.00 16.75 -7.20
CA ASN A 84 12.73 17.71 -6.37
C ASN A 84 12.79 17.20 -4.92
N PRO A 85 13.99 17.11 -4.29
CA PRO A 85 14.13 16.54 -2.94
C PRO A 85 13.30 17.24 -1.85
N GLN A 86 13.18 18.58 -1.90
CA GLN A 86 12.40 19.34 -0.92
C GLN A 86 10.90 19.13 -1.10
N ALA A 87 10.43 19.14 -2.35
CA ALA A 87 9.02 18.84 -2.64
C ALA A 87 8.66 17.39 -2.25
N LYS A 88 9.58 16.44 -2.48
CA LYS A 88 9.41 15.05 -2.05
C LYS A 88 9.31 14.96 -0.53
N LEU A 89 10.19 15.64 0.20
CA LEU A 89 10.14 15.68 1.67
C LEU A 89 8.79 16.21 2.18
N GLU A 90 8.31 17.33 1.63
CA GLU A 90 7.00 17.88 2.05
C GLU A 90 5.84 16.93 1.72
N CYS A 91 5.85 16.27 0.56
CA CYS A 91 4.88 15.23 0.22
C CYS A 91 4.92 14.07 1.25
N ARG A 92 6.11 13.60 1.61
CA ARG A 92 6.29 12.51 2.58
C ARG A 92 5.87 12.90 4.00
N LYS A 93 5.99 14.17 4.40
CA LYS A 93 5.46 14.65 5.69
C LYS A 93 3.94 14.57 5.74
N TRP A 94 3.25 14.89 4.65
CA TRP A 94 1.79 14.74 4.58
C TRP A 94 1.36 13.27 4.58
N GLU A 95 2.10 12.40 3.90
CA GLU A 95 1.91 10.95 3.97
C GLU A 95 2.06 10.44 5.41
N GLU A 96 3.13 10.83 6.10
CA GLU A 96 3.37 10.47 7.51
C GLU A 96 2.23 10.95 8.43
N ILE A 97 1.74 12.18 8.25
CA ILE A 97 0.59 12.68 9.03
C ILE A 97 -0.65 11.82 8.77
N ALA A 98 -0.95 11.49 7.52
CA ALA A 98 -2.11 10.67 7.18
C ALA A 98 -2.00 9.25 7.77
N ASP A 99 -0.81 8.66 7.70
CA ASP A 99 -0.52 7.34 8.23
C ASP A 99 -0.59 7.33 9.77
N TYR A 100 -0.01 8.33 10.44
CA TYR A 100 -0.08 8.50 11.89
C TYR A 100 -1.52 8.65 12.39
N LEU A 101 -2.34 9.46 11.71
CA LEU A 101 -3.76 9.63 12.05
C LEU A 101 -4.54 8.33 11.88
N GLY A 102 -4.29 7.58 10.81
CA GLY A 102 -4.91 6.28 10.55
C GLY A 102 -4.58 5.24 11.62
N ASP A 103 -3.32 5.19 12.05
CA ASP A 103 -2.82 4.25 13.05
C ASP A 103 -3.27 4.59 14.47
N ASN A 104 -3.14 5.86 14.88
CA ASN A 104 -3.18 6.21 16.31
C ASN A 104 -4.48 6.90 16.74
N ILE A 105 -5.15 7.61 15.84
CA ILE A 105 -6.35 8.39 16.19
C ILE A 105 -7.61 7.64 15.79
N ILE A 106 -7.66 7.15 14.55
CA ILE A 106 -8.82 6.43 14.05
C ILE A 106 -8.79 4.96 14.54
N ASN A 107 -7.61 4.46 14.91
CA ASN A 107 -7.37 3.09 15.35
C ASN A 107 -8.03 2.06 14.41
N LEU A 108 -7.68 2.16 13.14
CA LEU A 108 -8.29 1.35 12.08
C LEU A 108 -7.90 -0.14 12.14
N TRP A 109 -6.97 -0.50 13.00
CA TRP A 109 -6.62 -1.88 13.31
C TRP A 109 -7.57 -2.39 14.40
N ILE A 110 -8.74 -2.85 13.95
CA ILE A 110 -9.77 -3.49 14.79
C ILE A 110 -9.15 -4.48 15.79
#